data_AF-A0A842UYW0-F1
#
_entry.id   AF-A0A842UYW0-F1
#
_cell.length_a   1.000
_cell.length_b   1.000
_cell.length_c   1.000
_cell.angle_alpha   90.00
_cell.angle_beta   90.00
_cell.angle_gamma   90.00
#
_symmetry.space_group_name_H-M   'P 1'
#
loop_
_entity.id
_entity.type
_entity.pdbx_description
1 polymer ?
#
loop_
_entity_poly.entity_id
_entity_poly.type
_entity_poly.pdbx_seq_one_letter_code
_entity_poly.pdbx_strand_id
1 'polypeptide(L)'
;MVDKAITKYVKDYLQKGYSVSAIRAYLLRYGYSSNDVDEAISKATGNEVKHVVHVSRSALILGGSIAGALALIAVVVFLIFSIQQPPQKLLDLEVEVMTSQVQPGDFLEFNTELINQGAKQRYDVVVSYNVVNSDTGSFLTNMDKTIAVETVATSKTTVQIPESASAGNYVLKANTRYDGKTATASFAFRVIKPAAQPTCSDGIQNQGEAGVDCGGPCPSPCAECPASCDDENPCTEDKCSDLTDFQCRHVSIPLCCGNGVCEAGEDENSCPEDCRPSGDDPFAGMTDWQKVDAIRDLSYTDPERAGRLCQEIEYETARNACYHNLAEVTKVPQNCELIIGQRGIDNCYSNLAQVGDDYEMCTYVSKESRRDSCYMGYAMEYKDFSICDRVINDQLRQSCEALSQLHSPEYQQAVNKALSTVGSAAELPSNATAEDYRQVIQAQVPG
;
A
#
# COMPACT_ATOMS: atom_id res chain seq x y z
N MET A 1 24.11 4.82 -72.04
CA MET A 1 24.94 4.52 -73.23
C MET A 1 26.30 4.13 -72.68
N VAL A 2 26.66 2.85 -72.73
CA VAL A 2 27.86 2.36 -72.06
C VAL A 2 29.12 3.04 -72.60
N ASP A 3 29.95 3.52 -71.68
CA ASP A 3 31.20 4.20 -71.99
C ASP A 3 32.14 3.26 -72.78
N LYS A 4 32.57 3.71 -73.96
CA LYS A 4 33.51 2.98 -74.83
C LYS A 4 34.82 2.67 -74.10
N ALA A 5 35.19 3.45 -73.08
CA ALA A 5 36.36 3.21 -72.26
C ALA A 5 36.25 1.90 -71.46
N ILE A 6 35.09 1.60 -70.88
CA ILE A 6 34.85 0.38 -70.09
C ILE A 6 34.90 -0.85 -71.00
N THR A 7 34.26 -0.78 -72.18
CA THR A 7 34.27 -1.90 -73.13
C THR A 7 35.70 -2.21 -73.63
N LYS A 8 36.53 -1.18 -73.83
CA LYS A 8 37.95 -1.33 -74.19
C LYS A 8 38.76 -1.94 -73.05
N TYR A 9 38.54 -1.49 -71.82
CA TYR A 9 39.19 -2.04 -70.61
C TYR A 9 38.86 -3.53 -70.45
N VAL A 10 37.58 -3.91 -70.53
CA VAL A 10 37.14 -5.31 -70.44
C VAL A 10 37.84 -6.16 -71.51
N LYS A 11 37.91 -5.69 -72.76
CA LYS A 11 38.55 -6.42 -73.86
C LYS A 11 40.06 -6.62 -73.67
N ASP A 12 40.78 -5.62 -73.18
CA ASP A 12 42.24 -5.68 -72.96
C ASP A 12 42.61 -6.65 -71.81
N TYR A 13 41.84 -6.65 -70.72
CA TYR A 13 42.08 -7.54 -69.58
C TYR A 13 41.66 -8.98 -69.86
N LEU A 14 40.63 -9.20 -70.68
CA LEU A 14 40.31 -10.54 -71.18
C LEU A 14 41.46 -11.11 -72.04
N GLN A 15 42.11 -10.29 -72.87
CA GLN A 15 43.29 -10.71 -73.65
C GLN A 15 44.52 -11.00 -72.79
N LYS A 16 44.65 -10.36 -71.62
CA LYS A 16 45.69 -10.62 -70.63
C LYS A 16 45.41 -11.84 -69.74
N GLY A 17 44.31 -12.56 -69.99
CA GLY A 17 43.97 -13.81 -69.29
C GLY A 17 43.20 -13.65 -67.99
N TYR A 18 42.69 -12.45 -67.67
CA TYR A 18 41.82 -12.26 -66.51
C TYR A 18 40.43 -12.85 -66.77
N SER A 19 39.82 -13.46 -65.76
CA SER A 19 38.47 -14.02 -65.87
C SER A 19 37.40 -12.93 -65.88
N VAL A 20 36.27 -13.21 -66.56
CA VAL A 20 35.12 -12.29 -66.64
C VAL A 20 34.62 -11.90 -65.24
N SER A 21 34.60 -12.83 -64.30
CA SER A 21 34.18 -12.59 -62.91
C SER A 21 35.13 -11.65 -62.16
N ALA A 22 36.44 -11.76 -62.37
CA ALA A 22 37.43 -10.88 -61.75
C ALA A 22 37.33 -9.44 -62.28
N ILE A 23 37.16 -9.28 -63.60
CA ILE A 23 36.97 -7.97 -64.23
C ILE A 23 35.67 -7.33 -63.75
N ARG A 24 34.57 -8.12 -63.69
CA ARG A 24 33.27 -7.65 -63.18
C ARG A 24 33.38 -7.16 -61.73
N ALA A 25 34.00 -7.95 -60.85
CA ALA A 25 34.17 -7.58 -59.45
C ALA A 25 35.01 -6.31 -59.26
N TYR A 26 36.07 -6.13 -60.07
CA TYR A 26 36.91 -4.94 -60.02
C TYR A 26 36.15 -3.68 -60.45
N LEU A 27 35.40 -3.74 -61.56
CA LEU A 27 34.63 -2.59 -62.06
C LEU A 27 33.50 -2.21 -61.10
N LEU A 28 32.78 -3.19 -60.54
CA LEU A 28 31.76 -2.91 -59.52
C LEU A 28 32.37 -2.25 -58.27
N ARG A 29 33.55 -2.69 -57.83
CA ARG A 29 34.24 -2.10 -56.66
C ARG A 29 34.65 -0.64 -56.87
N TYR A 30 34.95 -0.24 -58.10
CA TYR A 30 35.31 1.14 -58.46
C TYR A 30 34.10 2.01 -58.85
N GLY A 31 32.87 1.54 -58.60
CA GLY A 31 31.66 2.35 -58.69
C GLY A 31 30.93 2.31 -60.03
N TYR A 32 31.29 1.39 -60.94
CA TYR A 32 30.52 1.17 -62.17
C TYR A 32 29.23 0.40 -61.88
N SER A 33 28.13 0.75 -62.57
CA SER A 33 26.83 0.08 -62.39
C SER A 33 26.86 -1.35 -62.96
N SER A 34 26.12 -2.29 -62.37
CA SER A 34 26.12 -3.67 -62.87
C SER A 34 25.62 -3.78 -64.30
N ASN A 35 24.63 -2.97 -64.67
CA ASN A 35 24.08 -2.95 -66.03
C ASN A 35 25.12 -2.49 -67.06
N ASP A 36 25.92 -1.45 -66.74
CA ASP A 36 26.97 -0.98 -67.65
C ASP A 36 28.13 -1.98 -67.76
N VAL A 37 28.46 -2.66 -66.67
CA VAL A 37 29.50 -3.71 -66.66
C VAL A 37 29.05 -4.93 -67.46
N ASP A 38 27.80 -5.38 -67.29
CA ASP A 38 27.26 -6.54 -67.99
C ASP A 38 27.08 -6.27 -69.50
N GLU A 39 26.66 -5.06 -69.88
CA GLU A 39 26.61 -4.65 -71.29
C GLU A 39 28.01 -4.47 -71.91
N ALA A 40 29.01 -3.99 -71.15
CA ALA A 40 30.40 -3.92 -71.62
C ALA A 40 31.01 -5.32 -71.83
N ILE A 41 30.73 -6.27 -70.93
CA ILE A 41 31.16 -7.67 -71.04
C ILE A 41 30.51 -8.33 -72.26
N SER A 42 29.20 -8.20 -72.44
CA SER A 42 28.49 -8.82 -73.57
C SER A 42 28.99 -8.32 -74.93
N LYS A 43 29.30 -7.02 -75.04
CA LYS A 43 29.94 -6.43 -76.23
C LYS A 43 31.39 -6.88 -76.43
N ALA A 44 32.15 -7.11 -75.36
CA ALA A 44 33.52 -7.56 -75.46
C ALA A 44 33.64 -9.05 -75.82
N THR A 45 32.68 -9.89 -75.42
CA THR A 45 32.68 -11.35 -75.65
C THR A 45 31.98 -11.79 -76.94
N GLY A 46 31.32 -10.89 -77.67
CA GLY A 46 31.04 -11.05 -79.10
C GLY A 46 30.08 -12.18 -79.52
N ASN A 47 28.92 -12.32 -78.89
CA ASN A 47 27.85 -13.19 -79.40
C ASN A 47 26.61 -12.38 -79.83
N GLU A 48 26.60 -11.90 -81.08
CA GLU A 48 25.36 -11.59 -81.82
C GLU A 48 25.05 -12.76 -82.75
N VAL A 49 24.00 -13.54 -82.47
CA VAL A 49 23.42 -14.48 -83.46
C VAL A 49 22.27 -13.76 -84.16
N LYS A 50 22.51 -13.29 -85.40
CA LYS A 50 21.45 -12.78 -86.30
C LYS A 50 20.89 -13.95 -87.11
N HIS A 51 19.64 -14.35 -86.88
CA HIS A 51 18.90 -15.18 -87.83
C HIS A 51 18.20 -14.28 -88.87
N VAL A 52 18.62 -14.38 -90.13
CA VAL A 52 17.92 -13.79 -91.27
C VAL A 52 16.89 -14.81 -91.77
N VAL A 53 15.61 -14.51 -91.59
CA VAL A 53 14.50 -15.34 -92.11
C VAL A 53 14.02 -14.73 -93.43
N HIS A 54 14.16 -15.47 -94.54
CA HIS A 54 13.53 -15.11 -95.81
C HIS A 54 12.03 -15.41 -95.75
N VAL A 55 11.20 -14.37 -95.61
CA VAL A 55 9.74 -14.49 -95.60
C VAL A 55 9.18 -14.21 -97.00
N SER A 56 8.48 -15.18 -97.60
CA SER A 56 7.88 -15.02 -98.92
C SER A 56 6.67 -14.08 -98.88
N ARG A 57 6.40 -13.35 -99.98
CA ARG A 57 5.29 -12.36 -100.04
C ARG A 57 3.91 -12.95 -99.75
N SER A 58 3.70 -14.25 -99.99
CA SER A 58 2.45 -14.94 -99.65
C SER A 58 2.31 -15.19 -98.13
N ALA A 59 3.43 -15.41 -97.43
CA ALA A 59 3.46 -15.57 -95.98
C ALA A 59 3.24 -14.25 -95.22
N LEU A 60 3.58 -13.11 -95.83
CA LEU A 60 3.29 -11.77 -95.27
C LEU A 60 1.81 -11.41 -95.33
N ILE A 61 1.09 -11.79 -96.40
CA ILE A 61 -0.34 -11.49 -96.54
C ILE A 61 -1.18 -12.41 -95.62
N LEU A 62 -0.82 -13.70 -95.55
CA LEU A 62 -1.49 -14.65 -94.65
C LEU A 62 -1.13 -14.39 -93.17
N GLY A 63 0.13 -14.06 -92.88
CA GLY A 63 0.58 -13.69 -91.54
C GLY A 63 0.00 -12.36 -91.07
N GLY A 64 -0.14 -11.36 -91.96
CA GLY A 64 -0.74 -10.07 -91.64
C GLY A 64 -2.25 -10.15 -91.38
N SER A 65 -2.97 -11.01 -92.10
CA SER A 65 -4.41 -11.25 -91.86
C SER A 65 -4.66 -12.05 -90.58
N ILE A 66 -3.82 -13.05 -90.27
CA ILE A 66 -3.89 -13.79 -89.01
C ILE A 66 -3.48 -12.92 -87.82
N ALA A 67 -2.43 -12.12 -87.94
CA ALA A 67 -2.00 -11.18 -86.88
C ALA A 67 -3.03 -10.06 -86.68
N GLY A 68 -3.65 -9.56 -87.74
CA GLY A 68 -4.74 -8.58 -87.66
C GLY A 68 -5.99 -9.14 -86.99
N ALA A 69 -6.37 -10.38 -87.32
CA ALA A 69 -7.48 -11.07 -86.68
C ALA A 69 -7.20 -11.39 -85.20
N LEU A 70 -5.99 -11.85 -84.87
CA LEU A 70 -5.58 -12.09 -83.48
C LEU A 70 -5.46 -10.80 -82.67
N ALA A 71 -5.03 -9.69 -83.28
CA ALA A 71 -5.01 -8.38 -82.63
C ALA A 71 -6.43 -7.84 -82.40
N LEU A 72 -7.35 -8.03 -83.36
CA LEU A 72 -8.77 -7.69 -83.18
C LEU A 72 -9.43 -8.55 -82.10
N ILE A 73 -9.16 -9.86 -82.08
CA ILE A 73 -9.63 -10.75 -81.02
C ILE A 73 -9.02 -10.35 -79.69
N ALA A 74 -7.73 -10.00 -79.62
CA ALA A 74 -7.09 -9.53 -78.40
C ALA A 74 -7.67 -8.21 -77.91
N VAL A 75 -7.98 -7.27 -78.81
CA VAL A 75 -8.64 -5.99 -78.47
C VAL A 75 -10.09 -6.23 -78.03
N VAL A 76 -10.83 -7.13 -78.69
CA VAL A 76 -12.19 -7.48 -78.29
C VAL A 76 -12.20 -8.24 -76.96
N VAL A 77 -11.28 -9.18 -76.75
CA VAL A 77 -11.10 -9.88 -75.47
C VAL A 77 -10.66 -8.90 -74.39
N PHE A 78 -9.77 -7.95 -74.67
CA PHE A 78 -9.35 -6.90 -73.74
C PHE A 78 -10.50 -5.93 -73.42
N LEU A 79 -11.32 -5.56 -74.39
CA LEU A 79 -12.53 -4.76 -74.18
C LEU A 79 -13.58 -5.55 -73.38
N ILE A 80 -13.79 -6.84 -73.66
CA ILE A 80 -14.69 -7.71 -72.88
C ILE A 80 -14.17 -7.87 -71.44
N PHE A 81 -12.86 -8.10 -71.23
CA PHE A 81 -12.26 -8.20 -69.90
C PHE A 81 -12.29 -6.87 -69.13
N SER A 82 -12.09 -5.75 -69.83
CA SER A 82 -12.12 -4.41 -69.22
C SER A 82 -13.54 -3.95 -68.86
N ILE A 83 -14.58 -4.54 -69.47
CA ILE A 83 -15.99 -4.28 -69.16
C ILE A 83 -16.52 -5.24 -68.07
N GLN A 84 -15.78 -6.29 -67.68
CA GLN A 84 -16.25 -7.36 -66.78
C GLN A 84 -15.64 -7.38 -65.37
N GLN A 85 -15.02 -6.31 -64.88
CA GLN A 85 -14.85 -6.18 -63.43
C GLN A 85 -16.04 -5.38 -62.88
N PRO A 86 -17.14 -6.03 -62.43
CA PRO A 86 -18.09 -5.31 -61.60
C PRO A 86 -17.29 -4.73 -60.41
N PRO A 87 -17.57 -3.49 -59.96
CA PRO A 87 -16.93 -2.96 -58.77
C PRO A 87 -17.15 -3.98 -57.66
N GLN A 88 -16.09 -4.57 -57.12
CA GLN A 88 -16.22 -5.48 -56.01
C GLN A 88 -16.68 -4.66 -54.81
N LYS A 89 -17.99 -4.59 -54.62
CA LYS A 89 -18.59 -4.14 -53.38
C LYS A 89 -18.29 -5.22 -52.34
N LEU A 90 -17.27 -4.97 -51.55
CA LEU A 90 -16.89 -5.76 -50.39
C LEU A 90 -17.08 -4.85 -49.18
N LEU A 91 -17.97 -5.27 -48.29
CA LEU A 91 -18.08 -4.70 -46.96
C LEU A 91 -17.14 -5.53 -46.08
N ASP A 92 -16.04 -4.93 -45.64
CA ASP A 92 -15.18 -5.56 -44.63
C ASP A 92 -15.76 -5.25 -43.25
N LEU A 93 -15.87 -6.28 -42.40
CA LEU A 93 -16.40 -6.17 -41.04
C LEU A 93 -15.32 -6.59 -40.08
N GLU A 94 -14.89 -5.68 -39.22
CA GLU A 94 -13.92 -5.93 -38.17
C GLU A 94 -14.50 -5.59 -36.80
N VAL A 95 -14.12 -6.38 -35.79
CA VAL A 95 -14.55 -6.17 -34.41
C VAL A 95 -13.32 -6.23 -33.51
N GLU A 96 -13.11 -5.15 -32.77
CA GLU A 96 -12.04 -5.02 -31.80
C GLU A 96 -12.65 -4.85 -30.41
N VAL A 97 -12.37 -5.77 -29.50
CA VAL A 97 -12.96 -5.75 -28.15
C VAL A 97 -12.03 -5.03 -27.19
N MET A 98 -12.60 -4.16 -26.37
CA MET A 98 -11.84 -3.34 -25.43
C MET A 98 -11.58 -4.09 -24.12
N THR A 99 -12.49 -4.99 -23.73
CA THR A 99 -12.38 -5.82 -22.51
C THR A 99 -12.38 -7.30 -22.87
N SER A 100 -11.24 -7.98 -22.66
CA SER A 100 -11.11 -9.42 -22.93
C SER A 100 -11.63 -10.31 -21.79
N GLN A 101 -11.91 -9.73 -20.63
CA GLN A 101 -12.50 -10.39 -19.46
C GLN A 101 -13.65 -9.56 -18.89
N VAL A 102 -14.76 -10.20 -18.57
CA VAL A 102 -15.98 -9.58 -18.02
C VAL A 102 -16.63 -10.49 -16.99
N GLN A 103 -17.41 -9.95 -16.05
CA GLN A 103 -18.19 -10.73 -15.11
C GLN A 103 -19.65 -10.91 -15.59
N PRO A 104 -20.39 -11.93 -15.10
CA PRO A 104 -21.82 -12.01 -15.34
C PRO A 104 -22.52 -10.74 -14.84
N GLY A 105 -23.36 -10.12 -15.67
CA GLY A 105 -24.01 -8.84 -15.41
C GLY A 105 -23.32 -7.63 -16.04
N ASP A 106 -22.01 -7.71 -16.33
CA ASP A 106 -21.23 -6.62 -16.92
C ASP A 106 -21.53 -6.40 -18.41
N PHE A 107 -21.06 -5.27 -18.93
CA PHE A 107 -21.11 -4.93 -20.35
C PHE A 107 -19.78 -5.26 -21.05
N LEU A 108 -19.85 -6.05 -22.12
CA LEU A 108 -18.74 -6.25 -23.04
C LEU A 108 -18.68 -5.06 -24.01
N GLU A 109 -17.62 -4.26 -23.94
CA GLU A 109 -17.41 -3.11 -24.83
C GLU A 109 -16.52 -3.46 -26.02
N PHE A 110 -16.94 -3.10 -27.23
CA PHE A 110 -16.19 -3.34 -28.44
C PHE A 110 -16.46 -2.28 -29.52
N ASN A 111 -15.48 -2.10 -30.39
CA ASN A 111 -15.60 -1.30 -31.61
C ASN A 111 -15.94 -2.21 -32.78
N THR A 112 -16.85 -1.74 -33.62
CA THR A 112 -17.16 -2.38 -34.90
C THR A 112 -16.78 -1.43 -36.01
N GLU A 113 -15.93 -1.89 -36.91
CA GLU A 113 -15.51 -1.14 -38.10
C GLU A 113 -16.11 -1.79 -39.34
N LEU A 114 -16.72 -0.96 -40.18
CA LEU A 114 -17.27 -1.36 -41.48
C LEU A 114 -16.63 -0.53 -42.58
N ILE A 115 -15.99 -1.20 -43.54
CA ILE A 115 -15.33 -0.56 -44.67
C ILE A 115 -16.11 -0.87 -45.95
N ASN A 116 -16.70 0.15 -46.57
CA ASN A 116 -17.36 0.05 -47.87
C ASN A 116 -16.33 0.22 -49.00
N GLN A 117 -15.91 -0.89 -49.61
CA GLN A 117 -14.86 -0.89 -50.64
C GLN A 117 -15.38 -0.56 -52.06
N GLY A 118 -16.68 -0.22 -52.27
CA GLY A 118 -17.26 -0.27 -53.62
C GLY A 118 -18.23 0.82 -54.10
N ALA A 119 -18.74 1.75 -53.28
CA ALA A 119 -19.68 2.78 -53.76
C ALA A 119 -19.68 4.08 -52.94
N LYS A 120 -19.85 5.25 -53.60
CA LYS A 120 -19.98 6.58 -52.96
C LYS A 120 -21.37 6.87 -52.33
N GLN A 121 -22.22 5.85 -52.19
CA GLN A 121 -23.59 6.03 -51.69
C GLN A 121 -23.72 5.52 -50.26
N ARG A 122 -24.30 6.33 -49.38
CA ARG A 122 -24.61 5.97 -47.98
C ARG A 122 -25.66 4.86 -47.94
N TYR A 123 -25.45 3.84 -47.11
CA TYR A 123 -26.45 2.82 -46.83
C TYR A 123 -26.42 2.37 -45.37
N ASP A 124 -27.57 1.91 -44.89
CA ASP A 124 -27.76 1.38 -43.54
C ASP A 124 -27.52 -0.13 -43.52
N VAL A 125 -26.61 -0.58 -42.66
CA VAL A 125 -26.25 -1.98 -42.47
C VAL A 125 -26.72 -2.44 -41.11
N VAL A 126 -27.48 -3.53 -41.05
CA VAL A 126 -27.81 -4.19 -39.78
C VAL A 126 -26.72 -5.20 -39.45
N VAL A 127 -26.08 -5.04 -38.30
CA VAL A 127 -25.09 -5.97 -37.76
C VAL A 127 -25.70 -6.70 -36.57
N SER A 128 -25.73 -8.03 -36.64
CA SER A 128 -26.22 -8.92 -35.59
C SER A 128 -25.05 -9.50 -34.80
N TYR A 129 -24.94 -9.09 -33.54
CA TYR A 129 -23.95 -9.59 -32.59
C TYR A 129 -24.54 -10.77 -31.83
N ASN A 130 -23.85 -11.90 -31.82
CA ASN A 130 -24.25 -13.11 -31.10
C ASN A 130 -23.14 -13.53 -30.17
N VAL A 131 -23.45 -13.70 -28.89
CA VAL A 131 -22.50 -14.22 -27.89
C VAL A 131 -22.78 -15.71 -27.69
N VAL A 132 -21.76 -16.53 -27.89
CA VAL A 132 -21.84 -17.98 -27.73
C VAL A 132 -20.73 -18.49 -26.83
N ASN A 133 -21.01 -19.51 -26.03
CA ASN A 133 -19.99 -20.20 -25.25
C ASN A 133 -19.11 -21.03 -26.20
N SER A 134 -17.79 -20.91 -26.08
CA SER A 134 -16.82 -21.54 -26.99
C SER A 134 -16.79 -23.06 -26.87
N ASP A 135 -17.00 -23.59 -25.66
CA ASP A 135 -16.82 -25.01 -25.36
C ASP A 135 -18.11 -25.81 -25.66
N THR A 136 -19.26 -25.24 -25.30
CA THR A 136 -20.57 -25.90 -25.43
C THR A 136 -21.32 -25.50 -26.71
N GLY A 137 -20.93 -24.40 -27.35
CA GLY A 137 -21.67 -23.79 -28.46
C GLY A 137 -23.01 -23.16 -28.05
N SER A 138 -23.31 -23.11 -26.75
CA SER A 138 -24.57 -22.57 -26.24
C SER A 138 -24.70 -21.07 -26.52
N PHE A 139 -25.90 -20.67 -26.94
CA PHE A 139 -26.24 -19.27 -27.17
C PHE A 139 -26.46 -18.55 -25.83
N LEU A 140 -25.88 -17.37 -25.68
CA LEU A 140 -26.00 -16.56 -24.47
C LEU A 140 -26.91 -15.35 -24.64
N THR A 141 -26.62 -14.52 -25.66
CA THR A 141 -27.39 -13.30 -25.94
C THR A 141 -27.14 -12.84 -27.37
N ASN A 142 -28.06 -12.03 -27.91
CA ASN A 142 -27.90 -11.36 -29.20
C ASN A 142 -28.31 -9.89 -29.12
N MET A 143 -27.78 -9.10 -30.05
CA MET A 143 -28.13 -7.70 -30.24
C MET A 143 -28.00 -7.34 -31.72
N ASP A 144 -28.98 -6.62 -32.25
CA ASP A 144 -28.90 -6.06 -33.60
C ASP A 144 -28.64 -4.55 -33.51
N LYS A 145 -27.79 -4.03 -34.40
CA LYS A 145 -27.49 -2.60 -34.51
C LYS A 145 -27.45 -2.16 -35.96
N THR A 146 -28.14 -1.06 -36.27
CA THR A 146 -28.08 -0.43 -37.59
C THR A 146 -26.96 0.60 -37.63
N ILE A 147 -26.03 0.47 -38.58
CA ILE A 147 -24.89 1.38 -38.77
C ILE A 147 -24.95 1.94 -40.20
N ALA A 148 -24.94 3.26 -40.33
CA ALA A 148 -24.89 3.93 -41.62
C ALA A 148 -23.45 4.02 -42.12
N VAL A 149 -23.15 3.46 -43.29
CA VAL A 149 -21.80 3.42 -43.87
C VAL A 149 -21.75 4.24 -45.15
N GLU A 150 -20.77 5.14 -45.26
CA GLU A 150 -20.44 5.85 -46.50
C GLU A 150 -19.16 5.27 -47.14
N THR A 151 -18.02 5.43 -46.47
CA THR A 151 -16.72 4.84 -46.88
C THR A 151 -16.16 3.95 -45.78
N VAL A 152 -16.08 4.48 -44.56
CA VAL A 152 -15.74 3.76 -43.34
C VAL A 152 -16.70 4.22 -42.26
N ALA A 153 -17.20 3.29 -41.45
CA ALA A 153 -17.97 3.61 -40.25
C ALA A 153 -17.44 2.81 -39.07
N THR A 154 -17.11 3.52 -38.00
CA THR A 154 -16.75 2.91 -36.72
C THR A 154 -17.88 3.16 -35.72
N SER A 155 -18.28 2.11 -34.99
CA SER A 155 -19.33 2.21 -33.98
C SER A 155 -18.89 1.50 -32.71
N LYS A 156 -18.78 2.27 -31.62
CA LYS A 156 -18.63 1.70 -30.28
C LYS A 156 -19.96 1.09 -29.83
N THR A 157 -19.93 -0.16 -29.38
CA THR A 157 -21.10 -0.94 -29.00
C THR A 157 -20.85 -1.66 -27.69
N THR A 158 -21.91 -1.91 -26.94
CA THR A 158 -21.88 -2.69 -25.71
C THR A 158 -22.94 -3.78 -25.76
N VAL A 159 -22.60 -4.96 -25.25
CA VAL A 159 -23.55 -6.07 -25.07
C VAL A 159 -23.51 -6.49 -23.60
N GLN A 160 -24.66 -6.54 -22.95
CA GLN A 160 -24.75 -6.99 -21.56
C GLN A 160 -24.63 -8.52 -21.50
N ILE A 161 -23.73 -9.01 -20.65
CA ILE A 161 -23.59 -10.43 -20.35
C ILE A 161 -24.61 -10.80 -19.27
N PRO A 162 -25.49 -11.80 -19.48
CA PRO A 162 -26.47 -12.20 -18.47
C PRO A 162 -25.81 -12.62 -17.15
N GLU A 163 -26.44 -12.31 -16.01
CA GLU A 163 -25.97 -12.72 -14.67
C GLU A 163 -25.92 -14.25 -14.50
N SER A 164 -26.72 -14.99 -15.28
CA SER A 164 -26.72 -16.46 -15.31
C SER A 164 -25.55 -17.06 -16.11
N ALA A 165 -24.71 -16.24 -16.74
CA ALA A 165 -23.56 -16.71 -17.50
C ALA A 165 -22.58 -17.47 -16.58
N SER A 166 -22.18 -18.66 -17.02
CA SER A 166 -21.16 -19.45 -16.31
C SER A 166 -19.76 -18.92 -16.62
N ALA A 167 -18.83 -19.09 -15.70
CA ALA A 167 -17.43 -18.78 -15.97
C ALA A 167 -16.90 -19.70 -17.10
N GLY A 168 -16.18 -19.13 -18.08
CA GLY A 168 -15.73 -19.88 -19.24
C GLY A 168 -15.28 -19.00 -20.40
N ASN A 169 -14.96 -19.64 -21.53
CA ASN A 169 -14.57 -18.96 -22.77
C ASN A 169 -15.79 -18.73 -23.65
N TYR A 170 -15.87 -17.55 -24.26
CA TYR A 170 -16.98 -17.13 -25.11
C TYR A 170 -16.46 -16.49 -26.40
N VAL A 171 -17.30 -16.50 -27.44
CA VAL A 171 -17.04 -15.81 -28.71
C VAL A 171 -18.18 -14.85 -29.01
N LEU A 172 -17.85 -13.59 -29.27
CA LEU A 172 -18.73 -12.61 -29.89
C LEU A 172 -18.65 -12.76 -31.41
N LYS A 173 -19.75 -13.11 -32.06
CA LYS A 173 -19.87 -13.24 -33.52
C LYS A 173 -20.70 -12.10 -34.08
N ALA A 174 -20.09 -11.18 -34.82
CA ALA A 174 -20.79 -10.14 -35.55
C ALA A 174 -21.07 -10.64 -36.98
N ASN A 175 -22.34 -10.69 -37.36
CA ASN A 175 -22.77 -11.11 -38.68
C ASN A 175 -23.54 -9.98 -39.34
N THR A 176 -23.27 -9.72 -40.62
CA THR A 176 -24.10 -8.82 -41.42
C THR A 176 -24.31 -9.38 -42.81
N ARG A 177 -25.44 -9.02 -43.42
CA ARG A 177 -25.77 -9.37 -44.80
C ARG A 177 -25.84 -8.09 -45.63
N TYR A 178 -25.07 -8.07 -46.71
CA TYR A 178 -25.01 -6.94 -47.64
C TYR A 178 -25.00 -7.46 -49.08
N ASP A 179 -25.91 -6.97 -49.92
CA ASP A 179 -25.98 -7.27 -51.37
C ASP A 179 -25.91 -8.78 -51.69
N GLY A 180 -26.62 -9.59 -50.90
CA GLY A 180 -26.64 -11.05 -51.01
C GLY A 180 -25.40 -11.77 -50.44
N LYS A 181 -24.36 -11.05 -50.02
CA LYS A 181 -23.17 -11.58 -49.33
C LYS A 181 -23.29 -11.45 -47.82
N THR A 182 -22.55 -12.27 -47.09
CA THR A 182 -22.45 -12.21 -45.63
C THR A 182 -21.02 -11.91 -45.22
N ALA A 183 -20.84 -10.95 -44.30
CA ALA A 183 -19.57 -10.69 -43.64
C ALA A 183 -19.69 -11.08 -42.17
N THR A 184 -18.66 -11.74 -41.64
CA THR A 184 -18.63 -12.22 -40.26
C THR A 184 -17.30 -11.88 -39.63
N ALA A 185 -17.35 -11.27 -38.44
CA ALA A 185 -16.20 -11.08 -37.55
C ALA A 185 -16.43 -11.86 -36.26
N SER A 186 -15.36 -12.31 -35.61
CA SER A 186 -15.45 -13.04 -34.35
C SER A 186 -14.32 -12.68 -33.41
N PHE A 187 -14.64 -12.55 -32.12
CA PHE A 187 -13.65 -12.27 -31.08
C PHE A 187 -13.89 -13.16 -29.87
N ALA A 188 -12.83 -13.71 -29.30
CA ALA A 188 -12.88 -14.56 -28.11
C ALA A 188 -12.61 -13.75 -26.83
N PHE A 189 -13.47 -13.90 -25.83
CA PHE A 189 -13.33 -13.28 -24.51
C PHE A 189 -13.65 -14.29 -23.40
N ARG A 190 -13.36 -13.93 -22.15
CA ARG A 190 -13.58 -14.81 -21.00
C ARG A 190 -14.58 -14.21 -20.02
N VAL A 191 -15.56 -15.00 -19.59
CA VAL A 191 -16.40 -14.66 -18.44
C VAL A 191 -15.72 -15.19 -17.19
N ILE A 192 -15.41 -14.31 -16.25
CA ILE A 192 -14.81 -14.66 -14.96
C ILE A 192 -15.86 -14.49 -13.86
N LYS A 193 -16.01 -15.51 -13.01
CA LYS A 193 -16.77 -15.37 -11.76
C LYS A 193 -15.75 -15.08 -10.66
N PRO A 194 -15.80 -13.93 -9.98
CA PRO A 194 -14.94 -13.69 -8.82
C PRO A 194 -15.15 -14.83 -7.82
N ALA A 195 -14.07 -15.30 -7.21
CA ALA A 195 -14.20 -16.12 -6.02
C ALA A 195 -15.03 -15.32 -5.01
N ALA A 196 -16.09 -15.94 -4.46
CA ALA A 196 -16.85 -15.33 -3.38
C ALA A 196 -15.85 -14.98 -2.26
N GLN A 197 -15.88 -13.74 -1.78
CA GLN A 197 -15.04 -13.38 -0.65
C GLN A 197 -15.55 -14.08 0.61
N PRO A 198 -14.65 -14.61 1.45
CA PRO A 198 -15.03 -15.19 2.73
C PRO A 198 -15.69 -14.13 3.62
N THR A 199 -16.68 -14.53 4.41
CA THR A 199 -17.40 -13.63 5.31
C THR A 199 -16.73 -13.61 6.67
N CYS A 200 -15.63 -12.85 6.78
CA CYS A 200 -14.82 -12.73 7.99
C CYS A 200 -15.42 -11.81 9.08
N SER A 201 -16.75 -11.69 9.16
CA SER A 201 -17.44 -10.83 10.14
C SER A 201 -18.91 -11.24 10.34
N ASP A 202 -19.26 -12.49 10.04
CA ASP A 202 -20.65 -12.97 10.10
C ASP A 202 -20.95 -13.79 11.37
N GLY A 203 -19.98 -13.93 12.27
CA GLY A 203 -20.11 -14.61 13.55
C GLY A 203 -20.16 -16.13 13.43
N ILE A 204 -19.81 -16.71 12.27
CA ILE A 204 -19.80 -18.16 12.07
C ILE A 204 -18.48 -18.63 11.44
N GLN A 205 -17.86 -19.65 12.03
CA GLN A 205 -16.63 -20.23 11.47
C GLN A 205 -16.93 -21.00 10.17
N ASN A 206 -16.68 -20.38 9.02
CA ASN A 206 -16.97 -20.98 7.70
C ASN A 206 -15.87 -20.67 6.67
N GLN A 207 -16.05 -21.10 5.41
CA GLN A 207 -15.21 -20.71 4.26
C GLN A 207 -13.67 -20.91 4.40
N GLY A 208 -13.23 -21.73 5.35
CA GLY A 208 -11.81 -22.05 5.58
C GLY A 208 -11.15 -21.27 6.73
N GLU A 209 -11.93 -20.58 7.57
CA GLU A 209 -11.47 -19.86 8.76
C GLU A 209 -10.85 -20.76 9.84
N ALA A 210 -9.85 -20.23 10.56
CA ALA A 210 -9.18 -20.94 11.66
C ALA A 210 -9.94 -20.81 12.99
N GLY A 211 -10.64 -19.69 13.20
CA GLY A 211 -11.58 -19.44 14.28
C GLY A 211 -12.73 -18.57 13.76
N VAL A 212 -13.75 -18.28 14.58
CA VAL A 212 -14.90 -17.47 14.13
C VAL A 212 -14.41 -16.11 13.63
N ASP A 213 -14.64 -15.82 12.34
CA ASP A 213 -14.25 -14.56 11.68
C ASP A 213 -12.72 -14.28 11.67
N CYS A 214 -11.86 -15.28 11.86
CA CYS A 214 -10.41 -15.10 11.93
C CYS A 214 -9.58 -16.24 11.31
N GLY A 215 -8.36 -15.90 10.87
CA GLY A 215 -7.37 -16.82 10.31
C GLY A 215 -7.79 -17.45 8.97
N GLY A 216 -6.91 -18.30 8.44
CA GLY A 216 -7.12 -18.94 7.13
C GLY A 216 -7.20 -17.91 5.99
N PRO A 217 -8.33 -17.80 5.24
CA PRO A 217 -8.51 -16.81 4.19
C PRO A 217 -8.85 -15.41 4.71
N CYS A 218 -9.10 -15.25 6.02
CA CYS A 218 -9.36 -13.96 6.64
C CYS A 218 -8.07 -13.20 6.95
N PRO A 219 -8.05 -11.87 6.73
CA PRO A 219 -6.84 -11.06 6.92
C PRO A 219 -6.43 -10.91 8.39
N SER A 220 -7.39 -11.04 9.32
CA SER A 220 -7.09 -10.95 10.76
C SER A 220 -6.63 -12.31 11.28
N PRO A 221 -5.48 -12.39 11.98
CA PRO A 221 -5.11 -13.60 12.71
C PRO A 221 -6.12 -13.84 13.86
N CYS A 222 -6.23 -15.09 14.28
CA CYS A 222 -7.01 -15.40 15.49
C CYS A 222 -6.24 -14.94 16.73
N ALA A 223 -6.98 -14.47 17.73
CA ALA A 223 -6.41 -14.16 19.02
C ALA A 223 -5.95 -15.46 19.70
N GLU A 224 -4.82 -15.37 20.39
CA GLU A 224 -4.22 -16.48 21.13
C GLU A 224 -3.88 -16.00 22.53
N CYS A 225 -3.91 -16.91 23.50
CA CYS A 225 -3.51 -16.62 24.87
C CYS A 225 -2.02 -16.31 24.96
N PRO A 226 -1.60 -15.42 25.89
CA PRO A 226 -0.18 -15.20 26.15
C PRO A 226 0.49 -16.51 26.63
N ALA A 227 1.80 -16.63 26.38
CA ALA A 227 2.56 -17.83 26.69
C ALA A 227 2.55 -18.22 28.19
N SER A 228 2.34 -17.24 29.08
CA SER A 228 2.03 -17.46 30.48
C SER A 228 0.86 -16.56 30.89
N CYS A 229 -0.09 -17.13 31.61
CA CYS A 229 -1.21 -16.43 32.26
C CYS A 229 -1.14 -16.60 33.78
N ASP A 230 -0.11 -17.28 34.30
CA ASP A 230 0.08 -17.53 35.72
C ASP A 230 0.67 -16.28 36.40
N ASP A 231 -0.03 -15.74 37.39
CA ASP A 231 0.42 -14.61 38.21
C ASP A 231 1.16 -15.03 39.49
N GLU A 232 1.44 -16.33 39.62
CA GLU A 232 2.07 -17.00 40.77
C GLU A 232 1.30 -16.81 42.10
N ASN A 233 0.05 -16.35 42.04
CA ASN A 233 -0.78 -16.18 43.22
C ASN A 233 -1.65 -17.43 43.43
N PRO A 234 -1.44 -18.19 44.52
CA PRO A 234 -2.21 -19.40 44.78
C PRO A 234 -3.70 -19.16 45.08
N CYS A 235 -4.08 -17.90 45.35
CA CYS A 235 -5.45 -17.47 45.60
C CYS A 235 -6.18 -16.94 44.37
N THR A 236 -5.63 -17.12 43.17
CA THR A 236 -6.28 -16.82 41.90
C THR A 236 -6.35 -18.06 41.03
N GLU A 237 -7.44 -18.16 40.26
CA GLU A 237 -7.57 -19.11 39.17
C GLU A 237 -7.38 -18.35 37.85
N ASP A 238 -6.32 -18.69 37.13
CA ASP A 238 -5.93 -17.97 35.91
C ASP A 238 -6.59 -18.57 34.68
N LYS A 239 -7.40 -17.75 34.01
CA LYS A 239 -8.20 -18.16 32.86
C LYS A 239 -7.80 -17.37 31.64
N CYS A 240 -7.53 -18.09 30.55
CA CYS A 240 -7.46 -17.52 29.22
C CYS A 240 -8.17 -18.42 28.20
N SER A 241 -9.19 -17.88 27.54
CA SER A 241 -10.02 -18.60 26.57
C SER A 241 -10.77 -17.63 25.66
N ASP A 242 -11.58 -18.14 24.74
CA ASP A 242 -12.55 -17.37 23.97
C ASP A 242 -13.54 -16.59 24.88
N LEU A 243 -13.92 -17.17 26.03
CA LEU A 243 -14.77 -16.49 27.02
C LEU A 243 -14.12 -15.27 27.68
N THR A 244 -12.80 -15.18 27.66
CA THR A 244 -12.05 -14.04 28.21
C THR A 244 -11.54 -13.11 27.12
N ASP A 245 -12.03 -13.26 25.88
CA ASP A 245 -11.51 -12.56 24.70
C ASP A 245 -9.99 -12.76 24.52
N PHE A 246 -9.49 -13.94 24.91
CA PHE A 246 -8.07 -14.31 24.96
C PHE A 246 -7.21 -13.38 25.84
N GLN A 247 -7.85 -12.61 26.72
CA GLN A 247 -7.17 -11.88 27.78
C GLN A 247 -7.01 -12.76 29.00
N CYS A 248 -5.86 -12.67 29.65
CA CYS A 248 -5.64 -13.36 30.91
C CYS A 248 -6.51 -12.70 32.00
N ARG A 249 -7.25 -13.52 32.73
CA ARG A 249 -8.06 -13.09 33.87
C ARG A 249 -7.73 -13.95 35.08
N HIS A 250 -7.28 -13.32 36.16
CA HIS A 250 -7.02 -13.96 37.45
C HIS A 250 -8.27 -13.81 38.32
N VAL A 251 -8.97 -14.91 38.57
CA VAL A 251 -10.23 -14.90 39.32
C VAL A 251 -9.94 -15.32 40.75
N SER A 252 -10.20 -14.44 41.71
CA SER A 252 -9.98 -14.75 43.13
C SER A 252 -10.76 -15.97 43.59
N ILE A 253 -10.06 -16.89 44.25
CA ILE A 253 -10.63 -18.09 44.86
C ILE A 253 -11.24 -17.68 46.22
N PRO A 254 -12.55 -17.86 46.43
CA PRO A 254 -13.17 -17.61 47.73
C PRO A 254 -12.68 -18.61 48.78
N LEU A 255 -12.49 -18.18 50.04
CA LEU A 255 -11.99 -19.04 51.13
C LEU A 255 -10.59 -19.59 50.83
N CYS A 256 -9.69 -18.68 50.43
CA CYS A 256 -8.33 -19.04 50.09
C CYS A 256 -7.35 -18.61 51.18
N CYS A 257 -6.57 -19.58 51.64
CA CYS A 257 -5.45 -19.32 52.52
C CYS A 257 -4.31 -18.58 51.81
N GLY A 258 -3.89 -17.46 52.39
CA GLY A 258 -2.87 -16.53 51.89
C GLY A 258 -3.45 -15.18 51.46
N ASN A 259 -4.78 -14.99 51.52
CA ASN A 259 -5.43 -13.72 51.19
C ASN A 259 -5.43 -12.73 52.39
N GLY A 260 -4.93 -13.16 53.55
CA GLY A 260 -4.80 -12.42 54.80
C GLY A 260 -6.09 -12.05 55.50
N VAL A 261 -7.18 -12.73 55.19
CA VAL A 261 -8.45 -12.68 55.90
C VAL A 261 -8.71 -14.07 56.45
N CYS A 262 -8.92 -14.19 57.77
CA CYS A 262 -9.31 -15.48 58.34
C CYS A 262 -10.81 -15.72 58.10
N GLU A 263 -11.15 -16.47 57.05
CA GLU A 263 -12.53 -16.66 56.59
C GLU A 263 -13.22 -17.87 57.26
N ALA A 264 -14.55 -17.98 57.11
CA ALA A 264 -15.32 -19.06 57.70
C ALA A 264 -14.98 -20.42 57.06
N GLY A 265 -14.24 -21.27 57.79
CA GLY A 265 -13.72 -22.55 57.30
C GLY A 265 -12.19 -22.65 57.37
N GLU A 266 -11.54 -21.52 57.62
CA GLU A 266 -10.12 -21.42 57.89
C GLU A 266 -9.88 -21.38 59.41
N ASP A 267 -8.81 -22.03 59.84
CA ASP A 267 -8.33 -22.01 61.22
C ASP A 267 -6.81 -22.04 61.25
N GLU A 268 -6.21 -21.94 62.44
CA GLU A 268 -4.75 -21.93 62.62
C GLU A 268 -4.06 -23.18 62.03
N ASN A 269 -4.75 -24.31 61.91
CA ASN A 269 -4.18 -25.54 61.35
C ASN A 269 -4.39 -25.64 59.83
N SER A 270 -5.53 -25.16 59.31
CA SER A 270 -5.84 -25.20 57.87
C SER A 270 -5.29 -23.99 57.12
N CYS A 271 -5.13 -22.85 57.80
CA CYS A 271 -4.57 -21.62 57.27
C CYS A 271 -3.81 -20.79 58.33
N PRO A 272 -2.62 -21.23 58.76
CA PRO A 272 -1.81 -20.49 59.74
C PRO A 272 -1.32 -19.13 59.25
N GLU A 273 -1.31 -18.89 57.93
CA GLU A 273 -0.86 -17.63 57.34
C GLU A 273 -1.82 -16.49 57.67
N ASP A 274 -3.12 -16.75 57.59
CA ASP A 274 -4.18 -15.75 57.76
C ASP A 274 -4.87 -15.84 59.13
N CYS A 275 -5.03 -17.06 59.67
CA CYS A 275 -5.67 -17.31 60.94
C CYS A 275 -4.65 -17.46 62.07
N ARG A 276 -4.22 -16.33 62.64
CA ARG A 276 -3.38 -16.32 63.86
C ARG A 276 -4.23 -16.37 65.14
N PRO A 277 -3.70 -16.94 66.25
CA PRO A 277 -4.42 -17.00 67.52
C PRO A 277 -4.83 -15.60 67.98
N SER A 278 -6.12 -15.46 68.31
CA SER A 278 -6.77 -14.22 68.77
C SER A 278 -6.19 -13.80 70.12
N GLY A 279 -5.07 -13.08 70.10
CA GLY A 279 -4.32 -12.67 71.28
C GLY A 279 -3.06 -11.87 70.97
N ASP A 280 -2.50 -12.03 69.77
CA ASP A 280 -1.37 -11.26 69.27
C ASP A 280 -1.81 -10.30 68.15
N ASP A 281 -2.80 -9.43 68.41
CA ASP A 281 -3.00 -8.26 67.54
C ASP A 281 -1.80 -7.32 67.78
N PRO A 282 -0.85 -7.21 66.83
CA PRO A 282 0.33 -6.37 67.00
C PRO A 282 -0.03 -4.87 67.09
N PHE A 283 -1.28 -4.52 66.78
CA PHE A 283 -1.82 -3.16 66.83
C PHE A 283 -2.72 -2.91 68.05
N ALA A 284 -2.88 -3.90 68.93
CA ALA A 284 -3.72 -3.78 70.12
C ALA A 284 -3.25 -2.63 71.02
N GLY A 285 -4.15 -1.69 71.30
CA GLY A 285 -3.87 -0.52 72.12
C GLY A 285 -3.10 0.61 71.42
N MET A 286 -2.77 0.47 70.13
CA MET A 286 -2.22 1.55 69.32
C MET A 286 -3.31 2.54 68.91
N THR A 287 -2.95 3.82 68.86
CA THR A 287 -3.76 4.85 68.19
C THR A 287 -3.74 4.66 66.68
N ASP A 288 -4.75 5.16 65.96
CA ASP A 288 -4.81 5.07 64.50
C ASP A 288 -3.54 5.56 63.80
N TRP A 289 -2.91 6.65 64.28
CA TRP A 289 -1.66 7.15 63.71
C TRP A 289 -0.45 6.26 63.98
N GLN A 290 -0.39 5.61 65.14
CA GLN A 290 0.64 4.59 65.41
C GLN A 290 0.46 3.36 64.52
N LYS A 291 -0.80 2.99 64.23
CA LYS A 291 -1.10 1.94 63.25
C LYS A 291 -0.62 2.32 61.85
N VAL A 292 -0.85 3.55 61.40
CA VAL A 292 -0.36 4.05 60.10
C VAL A 292 1.15 3.86 59.96
N ASP A 293 1.92 4.22 60.98
CA ASP A 293 3.39 4.08 60.95
C ASP A 293 3.81 2.60 60.90
N ALA A 294 3.20 1.76 61.73
CA ALA A 294 3.50 0.32 61.76
C ALA A 294 3.10 -0.39 60.45
N ILE A 295 1.98 0.00 59.85
CA ILE A 295 1.50 -0.53 58.56
C ILE A 295 2.43 -0.07 57.41
N ARG A 296 2.97 1.15 57.48
CA ARG A 296 3.97 1.61 56.51
C ARG A 296 5.21 0.72 56.55
N ASP A 297 5.73 0.38 57.71
CA ASP A 297 6.90 -0.51 57.82
C ASP A 297 6.59 -1.91 57.25
N LEU A 298 5.39 -2.44 57.51
CA LEU A 298 4.93 -3.71 56.93
C LEU A 298 4.89 -3.67 55.41
N SER A 299 4.49 -2.54 54.81
CA SER A 299 4.32 -2.41 53.35
C SER A 299 5.59 -2.66 52.52
N TYR A 300 6.79 -2.57 53.12
CA TYR A 300 8.03 -2.94 52.44
C TYR A 300 8.20 -4.44 52.25
N THR A 301 7.52 -5.24 53.08
CA THR A 301 7.65 -6.70 53.10
C THR A 301 6.37 -7.43 52.70
N ASP A 302 5.21 -6.83 52.96
CA ASP A 302 3.89 -7.42 52.72
C ASP A 302 2.88 -6.30 52.38
N PRO A 303 2.90 -5.80 51.13
CA PRO A 303 2.03 -4.71 50.66
C PRO A 303 0.54 -5.05 50.73
N GLU A 304 0.18 -6.28 50.38
CA GLU A 304 -1.20 -6.76 50.35
C GLU A 304 -1.82 -6.73 51.75
N ARG A 305 -1.09 -7.26 52.74
CA ARG A 305 -1.53 -7.19 54.13
C ARG A 305 -1.57 -5.78 54.66
N ALA A 306 -0.59 -4.93 54.29
CA ALA A 306 -0.61 -3.53 54.68
C ALA A 306 -1.87 -2.82 54.14
N GLY A 307 -2.27 -3.09 52.90
CA GLY A 307 -3.51 -2.58 52.30
C GLY A 307 -4.77 -2.99 53.06
N ARG A 308 -4.88 -4.26 53.45
CA ARG A 308 -6.00 -4.74 54.29
C ARG A 308 -6.03 -4.05 55.65
N LEU A 309 -4.88 -3.93 56.32
CA LEU A 309 -4.80 -3.26 57.62
C LEU A 309 -5.13 -1.76 57.55
N CYS A 310 -4.86 -1.08 56.44
CA CYS A 310 -5.31 0.30 56.24
C CYS A 310 -6.84 0.41 56.29
N GLN A 311 -7.60 -0.59 55.83
CA GLN A 311 -9.07 -0.60 55.86
C GLN A 311 -9.63 -0.61 57.30
N GLU A 312 -8.90 -1.22 58.23
CA GLU A 312 -9.31 -1.37 59.63
C GLU A 312 -9.15 -0.07 60.44
N ILE A 313 -8.49 0.95 59.89
CA ILE A 313 -8.33 2.25 60.55
C ILE A 313 -9.66 3.01 60.54
N GLU A 314 -10.18 3.32 61.73
CA GLU A 314 -11.48 3.97 61.90
C GLU A 314 -11.47 5.41 61.38
N TYR A 315 -10.47 6.20 61.80
CA TYR A 315 -10.42 7.62 61.47
C TYR A 315 -10.00 7.86 60.02
N GLU A 316 -10.90 8.45 59.23
CA GLU A 316 -10.74 8.67 57.78
C GLU A 316 -9.42 9.33 57.40
N THR A 317 -8.99 10.36 58.14
CA THR A 317 -7.74 11.06 57.78
C THR A 317 -6.50 10.19 58.00
N ALA A 318 -6.51 9.31 59.01
CA ALA A 318 -5.44 8.36 59.26
C ALA A 318 -5.48 7.23 58.21
N ARG A 319 -6.67 6.74 57.85
CA ARG A 319 -6.84 5.76 56.78
C ARG A 319 -6.36 6.29 55.42
N ASN A 320 -6.70 7.53 55.08
CA ASN A 320 -6.22 8.20 53.87
C ASN A 320 -4.69 8.34 53.86
N ALA A 321 -4.09 8.69 55.01
CA ALA A 321 -2.64 8.75 55.15
C ALA A 321 -2.00 7.36 55.00
N CYS A 322 -2.65 6.31 55.50
CA CYS A 322 -2.22 4.92 55.33
C CYS A 322 -2.10 4.54 53.85
N TYR A 323 -3.16 4.78 53.07
CA TYR A 323 -3.15 4.49 51.63
C TYR A 323 -2.17 5.37 50.86
N HIS A 324 -2.00 6.63 51.25
CA HIS A 324 -0.98 7.49 50.66
C HIS A 324 0.43 6.92 50.90
N ASN A 325 0.76 6.51 52.13
CA ASN A 325 2.04 5.89 52.45
C ASN A 325 2.24 4.58 51.69
N LEU A 326 1.18 3.77 51.59
CA LEU A 326 1.21 2.51 50.86
C LEU A 326 1.50 2.75 49.37
N ALA A 327 0.82 3.71 48.74
CA ALA A 327 1.10 4.14 47.37
C ALA A 327 2.56 4.59 47.21
N GLU A 328 3.05 5.44 48.12
CA GLU A 328 4.40 5.99 48.08
C GLU A 328 5.48 4.89 48.17
N VAL A 329 5.32 3.91 49.06
CA VAL A 329 6.27 2.81 49.27
C VAL A 329 6.24 1.83 48.11
N THR A 330 5.04 1.42 47.70
CA THR A 330 4.85 0.38 46.67
C THR A 330 4.99 0.90 45.24
N LYS A 331 4.88 2.21 45.04
CA LYS A 331 4.76 2.87 43.72
C LYS A 331 3.55 2.40 42.91
N VAL A 332 2.53 1.87 43.58
CA VAL A 332 1.30 1.38 42.95
C VAL A 332 0.23 2.47 42.97
N PRO A 333 -0.15 3.07 41.82
CA PRO A 333 -1.08 4.20 41.76
C PRO A 333 -2.50 3.87 42.22
N GLN A 334 -2.94 2.63 42.09
CA GLN A 334 -4.28 2.16 42.47
C GLN A 334 -4.56 2.40 43.97
N ASN A 335 -3.52 2.42 44.81
CA ASN A 335 -3.67 2.76 46.23
C ASN A 335 -4.16 4.20 46.45
N CYS A 336 -3.86 5.14 45.54
CA CYS A 336 -4.37 6.50 45.62
C CYS A 336 -5.90 6.56 45.40
N GLU A 337 -6.49 5.60 44.69
CA GLU A 337 -7.94 5.54 44.44
C GLU A 337 -8.74 5.14 45.69
N LEU A 338 -8.08 4.50 46.66
CA LEU A 338 -8.66 4.11 47.94
C LEU A 338 -8.79 5.28 48.94
N ILE A 339 -8.20 6.44 48.61
CA ILE A 339 -8.25 7.65 49.43
C ILE A 339 -9.60 8.37 49.24
N ILE A 340 -10.24 8.74 50.34
CA ILE A 340 -11.48 9.50 50.30
C ILE A 340 -11.17 10.99 50.14
N GLY A 341 -11.72 11.60 49.09
CA GLY A 341 -11.70 13.03 48.84
C GLY A 341 -10.69 13.46 47.78
N GLN A 342 -11.18 14.22 46.79
CA GLN A 342 -10.41 14.53 45.57
C GLN A 342 -9.08 15.23 45.82
N ARG A 343 -9.00 16.07 46.86
CA ARG A 343 -7.74 16.75 47.22
C ARG A 343 -6.68 15.75 47.69
N GLY A 344 -7.07 14.72 48.45
CA GLY A 344 -6.16 13.67 48.91
C GLY A 344 -5.67 12.81 47.75
N ILE A 345 -6.58 12.41 46.87
CA ILE A 345 -6.26 11.66 45.64
C ILE A 345 -5.26 12.44 44.76
N ASP A 346 -5.57 13.70 44.46
CA ASP A 346 -4.71 14.57 43.65
C ASP A 346 -3.31 14.73 44.28
N ASN A 347 -3.23 14.87 45.61
CA ASN A 347 -1.97 14.97 46.33
C ASN A 347 -1.16 13.67 46.27
N CYS A 348 -1.83 12.51 46.37
CA CYS A 348 -1.21 11.20 46.27
C CYS A 348 -0.55 10.98 44.91
N TYR A 349 -1.28 11.25 43.81
CA TYR A 349 -0.71 11.21 42.47
C TYR A 349 0.44 12.21 42.28
N SER A 350 0.32 13.39 42.87
CA SER A 350 1.39 14.39 42.80
C SER A 350 2.65 13.96 43.56
N ASN A 351 2.51 13.23 44.67
CA ASN A 351 3.61 12.62 45.38
C ASN A 351 4.24 11.49 44.55
N LEU A 352 3.43 10.59 43.98
CA LEU A 352 3.91 9.50 43.12
C LEU A 352 4.72 10.01 41.93
N ALA A 353 4.31 11.10 41.30
CA ALA A 353 5.08 11.72 40.23
C ALA A 353 6.51 12.07 40.67
N GLN A 354 6.66 12.56 41.90
CA GLN A 354 7.94 12.98 42.46
C GLN A 354 8.75 11.81 43.02
N VAL A 355 8.12 10.83 43.65
CA VAL A 355 8.87 9.72 44.28
C VAL A 355 9.11 8.54 43.33
N GLY A 356 8.40 8.50 42.21
CA GLY A 356 8.47 7.46 41.19
C GLY A 356 9.25 7.86 39.94
N ASP A 357 9.71 9.12 39.83
CA ASP A 357 10.29 9.68 38.60
C ASP A 357 9.38 9.44 37.37
N ASP A 358 8.08 9.68 37.56
CA ASP A 358 7.06 9.44 36.54
C ASP A 358 6.05 10.59 36.48
N TYR A 359 6.32 11.57 35.63
CA TYR A 359 5.41 12.71 35.45
C TYR A 359 4.03 12.32 34.93
N GLU A 360 3.84 11.12 34.36
CA GLU A 360 2.52 10.69 33.86
C GLU A 360 1.51 10.58 34.99
N MET A 361 1.97 10.38 36.23
CA MET A 361 1.12 10.41 37.42
C MET A 361 0.36 11.75 37.56
N CYS A 362 0.95 12.87 37.11
CA CYS A 362 0.27 14.16 37.12
C CYS A 362 -0.99 14.18 36.22
N THR A 363 -1.11 13.28 35.24
CA THR A 363 -2.30 13.22 34.37
C THR A 363 -3.57 12.81 35.11
N TYR A 364 -3.43 12.03 36.19
CA TYR A 364 -4.53 11.59 37.06
C TYR A 364 -4.96 12.67 38.07
N VAL A 365 -4.24 13.78 38.15
CA VAL A 365 -4.61 14.92 39.01
C VAL A 365 -5.80 15.67 38.39
N SER A 366 -6.93 15.61 39.08
CA SER A 366 -8.22 16.09 38.56
C SER A 366 -8.27 17.61 38.39
N LYS A 367 -7.76 18.37 39.37
CA LYS A 367 -7.84 19.83 39.37
C LYS A 367 -6.67 20.41 38.60
N GLU A 368 -6.96 21.11 37.51
CA GLU A 368 -5.96 21.75 36.64
C GLU A 368 -4.88 22.53 37.40
N SER A 369 -5.25 23.38 38.35
CA SER A 369 -4.27 24.15 39.13
C SER A 369 -3.31 23.27 39.95
N ARG A 370 -3.77 22.12 40.45
CA ARG A 370 -2.92 21.15 41.16
C ARG A 370 -2.10 20.32 40.18
N ARG A 371 -2.67 19.97 39.03
CA ARG A 371 -1.95 19.26 37.97
C ARG A 371 -0.79 20.10 37.43
N ASP A 372 -1.02 21.37 37.17
CA ASP A 372 0.03 22.30 36.76
C ASP A 372 1.10 22.40 37.86
N SER A 373 0.70 22.44 39.14
CA SER A 373 1.65 22.42 40.26
C SER A 373 2.44 21.10 40.35
N CYS A 374 1.82 19.97 40.02
CA CYS A 374 2.47 18.66 39.95
C CYS A 374 3.57 18.64 38.89
N TYR A 375 3.25 19.07 37.66
CA TYR A 375 4.22 19.20 36.59
C TYR A 375 5.34 20.17 36.98
N MET A 376 5.02 21.34 37.52
CA MET A 376 6.06 22.29 37.97
C MET A 376 6.97 21.69 39.05
N GLY A 377 6.41 20.94 40.01
CA GLY A 377 7.19 20.24 41.03
C GLY A 377 8.15 19.22 40.43
N TYR A 378 7.67 18.41 39.49
CA TYR A 378 8.48 17.43 38.76
C TYR A 378 9.62 18.08 37.98
N ALA A 379 9.31 19.12 37.17
CA ALA A 379 10.32 19.84 36.39
C ALA A 379 11.43 20.41 37.26
N MET A 380 11.09 20.91 38.46
CA MET A 380 12.09 21.49 39.35
C MET A 380 12.97 20.45 40.05
N GLU A 381 12.38 19.33 40.47
CA GLU A 381 13.11 18.25 41.16
C GLU A 381 14.09 17.55 40.21
N TYR A 382 13.59 17.15 39.03
CA TYR A 382 14.33 16.36 38.07
C TYR A 382 15.06 17.20 37.01
N LYS A 383 14.83 18.51 36.98
CA LYS A 383 15.35 19.44 35.96
C LYS A 383 14.93 19.04 34.54
N ASP A 384 13.83 18.30 34.42
CA ASP A 384 13.23 17.95 33.14
C ASP A 384 12.19 19.02 32.76
N PHE A 385 12.62 19.97 31.95
CA PHE A 385 11.75 21.04 31.46
C PHE A 385 11.08 20.70 30.13
N SER A 386 11.23 19.47 29.62
CA SER A 386 10.47 19.04 28.42
C SER A 386 8.96 19.00 28.68
N ILE A 387 8.58 18.88 29.95
CA ILE A 387 7.18 18.82 30.39
C ILE A 387 6.49 20.20 30.45
N CYS A 388 7.17 21.31 30.19
CA CYS A 388 6.57 22.65 30.27
C CYS A 388 5.33 22.79 29.36
N ASP A 389 5.32 22.13 28.20
CA ASP A 389 4.18 22.14 27.28
C ASP A 389 2.91 21.48 27.85
N ARG A 390 3.04 20.68 28.92
CA ARG A 390 1.92 20.04 29.63
C ARG A 390 1.24 20.98 30.64
N VAL A 391 1.88 22.10 30.99
CA VAL A 391 1.35 23.09 31.92
C VAL A 391 0.35 23.99 31.20
N ILE A 392 -0.90 23.99 31.66
CA ILE A 392 -1.98 24.72 30.99
C ILE A 392 -1.92 26.21 31.36
N ASN A 393 -1.72 26.53 32.63
CA ASN A 393 -1.62 27.90 33.08
C ASN A 393 -0.45 28.64 32.42
N ASP A 394 -0.75 29.65 31.62
CA ASP A 394 0.25 30.38 30.83
C ASP A 394 1.37 30.99 31.68
N GLN A 395 1.06 31.51 32.87
CA GLN A 395 2.05 32.11 33.76
C GLN A 395 3.04 31.07 34.29
N LEU A 396 2.53 29.90 34.68
CA LEU A 396 3.36 28.79 35.15
C LEU A 396 4.16 28.18 34.01
N ARG A 397 3.56 28.04 32.81
CA ARG A 397 4.27 27.55 31.63
C ARG A 397 5.44 28.47 31.25
N GLN A 398 5.23 29.79 31.19
CA GLN A 398 6.32 30.75 30.95
C GLN A 398 7.41 30.67 32.02
N SER A 399 7.03 30.45 33.28
CA SER A 399 8.00 30.27 34.37
C SER A 399 8.82 28.99 34.18
N CYS A 400 8.19 27.91 33.74
CA CYS A 400 8.84 26.64 33.39
C CYS A 400 9.83 26.80 32.22
N GLU A 401 9.40 27.46 31.14
CA GLU A 401 10.22 27.74 29.96
C GLU A 401 11.43 28.62 30.31
N ALA A 402 11.24 29.63 31.15
CA ALA A 402 12.35 30.44 31.65
C ALA A 402 13.36 29.62 32.45
N LEU A 403 12.89 28.70 33.31
CA LEU A 403 13.76 27.78 34.04
C LEU A 403 14.51 26.83 33.09
N SER A 404 13.87 26.39 32.01
CA SER A 404 14.51 25.59 30.95
C SER A 404 15.71 26.31 30.34
N GLN A 405 15.54 27.61 30.02
CA GLN A 405 16.63 28.44 29.47
C GLN A 405 17.79 28.59 30.45
N LEU A 406 17.51 28.81 31.74
CA LEU A 406 18.56 28.93 32.77
C LEU A 406 19.36 27.63 32.95
N HIS A 407 18.74 26.48 32.67
CA HIS A 407 19.39 25.17 32.77
C HIS A 407 19.93 24.69 31.41
N SER A 408 19.83 25.49 30.35
CA SER A 408 20.35 25.10 29.04
C SER A 408 21.89 25.08 29.06
N PRO A 409 22.52 24.13 28.35
CA PRO A 409 23.97 24.08 28.23
C PRO A 409 24.56 25.38 27.66
N GLU A 410 23.83 26.05 26.75
CA GLU A 410 24.28 27.30 26.14
C GLU A 410 24.29 28.45 27.15
N TYR A 411 23.26 28.55 27.99
CA TYR A 411 23.19 29.55 29.04
C TYR A 411 24.28 29.32 30.08
N GLN A 412 24.46 28.08 30.54
CA GLN A 412 25.53 27.73 31.48
C GLN A 412 26.91 28.01 30.89
N GLN A 413 27.12 27.75 29.60
CA GLN A 413 28.36 28.08 28.90
C GLN A 413 28.56 29.59 28.78
N ALA A 414 27.51 30.36 28.50
CA ALA A 414 27.56 31.82 28.46
C ALA A 414 27.90 32.43 29.83
N VAL A 415 27.29 31.92 30.90
CA VAL A 415 27.59 32.31 32.29
C VAL A 415 29.03 31.98 32.66
N ASN A 416 29.49 30.75 32.37
CA ASN A 416 30.87 30.34 32.64
C ASN A 416 31.89 31.18 31.86
N LYS A 417 31.58 31.51 30.60
CA LYS A 417 32.40 32.42 29.79
C LYS A 417 32.42 33.81 30.41
N ALA A 418 31.28 34.38 30.79
CA ALA A 418 31.19 35.69 31.42
C ALA A 418 31.98 35.75 32.75
N LEU A 419 31.84 34.75 33.62
CA LEU A 419 32.60 34.62 34.87
C LEU A 419 34.11 34.53 34.62
N SER A 420 34.55 33.82 33.58
CA SER A 420 35.97 33.74 33.21
C SER A 420 36.55 35.09 32.78
N THR A 421 35.75 35.93 32.10
CA THR A 421 36.13 37.31 31.74
C THR A 421 36.19 38.23 32.96
N VAL A 422 35.28 38.10 33.92
CA VAL A 422 35.30 38.90 35.16
C VAL A 422 36.50 38.54 36.04
N GLY A 423 36.88 37.26 36.13
CA GLY A 423 38.10 36.83 36.83
C GLY A 423 39.40 37.38 36.21
N SER A 424 39.38 37.74 34.92
CA SER A 424 40.50 38.41 34.23
C SER A 424 40.43 39.95 34.27
N ALA A 425 39.28 40.52 34.65
CA ALA A 425 39.02 41.96 34.65
C ALA A 425 38.96 42.58 36.07
N ALA A 426 39.28 41.81 37.11
CA ALA A 426 39.31 42.29 38.49
C ALA A 426 40.55 43.16 38.81
N GLU A 427 40.63 44.33 38.17
CA GLU A 427 41.12 45.55 38.83
C GLU A 427 39.93 46.51 38.94
N LEU A 428 38.94 46.14 39.76
CA LEU A 428 37.91 47.08 40.18
C LEU A 428 38.41 47.85 41.41
N PRO A 429 38.18 49.18 41.49
CA PRO A 429 38.64 50.00 42.61
C PRO A 429 38.01 49.52 43.93
N SER A 430 38.75 49.67 45.04
CA SER A 430 38.45 49.12 46.38
C SER A 430 37.14 49.57 47.04
N ASN A 431 36.34 50.41 46.37
CA ASN A 431 35.05 50.94 46.85
C ASN A 431 33.86 50.48 45.99
N ALA A 432 34.02 49.51 45.09
CA ALA A 432 32.93 48.98 44.28
C ALA A 432 31.83 48.36 45.17
N THR A 433 30.57 48.73 44.90
CA THR A 433 29.40 48.22 45.61
C THR A 433 28.83 46.98 44.92
N ALA A 434 27.99 46.21 45.62
CA ALA A 434 27.33 45.04 45.03
C ALA A 434 26.50 45.36 43.77
N GLU A 435 26.04 46.61 43.64
CA GLU A 435 25.29 47.09 42.47
C GLU A 435 26.20 47.27 41.25
N ASP A 436 27.46 47.68 41.45
CA ASP A 436 28.45 47.82 40.38
C ASP A 436 28.81 46.45 39.77
N TYR A 437 28.91 45.42 40.62
CA TYR A 437 29.10 44.03 40.15
C TYR A 437 27.88 43.51 39.37
N ARG A 438 26.66 43.86 39.77
CA ARG A 438 25.43 43.48 39.06
C ARG A 438 25.35 44.09 37.66
N GLN A 439 25.71 45.36 37.50
CA GLN A 439 25.67 46.03 36.19
C GLN A 439 26.65 45.43 35.18
N VAL A 440 27.84 45.02 35.62
CA VAL A 440 28.83 44.39 34.74
C VAL A 440 28.36 43.01 34.27
N ILE A 441 27.73 42.23 35.14
CA ILE A 441 27.19 40.91 34.80
C ILE A 441 25.97 41.03 33.88
N GLN A 442 25.05 41.97 34.15
CA GLN A 442 23.87 42.23 33.30
C GLN A 442 24.23 42.71 31.89
N ALA A 443 25.37 43.38 31.71
CA ALA A 443 25.83 43.82 30.39
C ALA A 443 26.41 42.67 29.52
N GLN A 444 26.70 41.51 30.11
CA GLN A 444 27.43 40.42 29.45
C GLN A 444 26.65 39.11 29.31
N VAL A 445 25.55 38.94 30.04
CA VAL A 445 24.64 37.79 29.90
C VAL A 445 23.33 38.31 29.28
N PRO A 446 22.89 37.82 28.11
CA PRO A 446 21.60 38.21 27.55
C PRO A 446 20.46 37.72 28.46
N GLY A 447 19.43 38.56 28.57
CA GLY A 447 18.37 38.53 29.58
C GLY A 447 17.66 37.20 29.79
#